data_AF-A0A5K1CIY6-F1
#
_entry.id   AF-A0A5K1CIY6-F1
#
_cell.length_a   1.000
_cell.length_b   1.000
_cell.length_c   1.000
_cell.angle_alpha   90.00
_cell.angle_beta   90.00
_cell.angle_gamma   90.00
#
_symmetry.space_group_name_H-M   'P 1'
#
loop_
_entity.id
_entity.type
_entity.pdbx_description
1 polymer ?
#
loop_
_entity_poly.entity_id
_entity_poly.type
_entity_poly.pdbx_seq_one_letter_code
_entity_poly.pdbx_strand_id
1 'polypeptide(L)' 'VMGLTALGIPTNMLTSTTSKEDEKLIYKALEKGEGELKILYVTPEKVSKSKRFMSKLEKCHHAGRLSLISVD' A
#
# COMPACT_ATOMS: atom_id res chain seq x y z
N VAL A 1 12.71 0.74 -1.82
CA VAL A 1 12.07 -0.49 -2.36
C VAL A 1 13.04 -1.51 -2.93
N MET A 2 13.99 -1.13 -3.80
CA MET A 2 14.87 -2.09 -4.49
C MET A 2 15.57 -3.10 -3.56
N GLY A 3 16.04 -2.68 -2.37
CA GLY A 3 16.67 -3.59 -1.41
C GLY A 3 15.72 -4.66 -0.84
N LEU A 4 14.49 -4.28 -0.47
CA LEU A 4 13.48 -5.23 0.03
C LEU A 4 13.05 -6.21 -1.06
N THR A 5 12.85 -5.71 -2.28
CA THR A 5 12.51 -6.54 -3.43
C THR A 5 13.62 -7.53 -3.77
N ALA A 6 14.89 -7.13 -3.69
CA ALA A 6 16.04 -8.01 -3.90
C ALA A 6 16.12 -9.13 -2.84
N LEU A 7 15.61 -8.88 -1.64
CA LEU A 7 15.48 -9.87 -0.56
C LEU A 7 14.21 -10.75 -0.69
N GLY A 8 13.44 -10.59 -1.77
CA GLY A 8 12.20 -11.33 -1.99
C GLY A 8 11.06 -10.90 -1.07
N ILE A 9 11.12 -9.71 -0.46
CA ILE A 9 10.07 -9.17 0.40
C ILE A 9 9.08 -8.40 -0.49
N PRO A 10 7.83 -8.86 -0.64
CA PRO A 10 6.87 -8.20 -1.51
C PRO A 10 6.56 -6.79 -1.02
N THR A 11 6.96 -5.81 -1.83
CA THR A 11 6.97 -4.40 -1.46
C THR A 11 6.51 -3.58 -2.67
N ASN A 12 5.58 -2.64 -2.44
CA ASN A 12 5.10 -1.73 -3.47
C ASN A 12 5.20 -0.27 -3.01
N MET A 13 5.10 0.65 -3.97
CA MET A 13 4.98 2.09 -3.70
C MET A 13 3.71 2.63 -4.35
N LEU A 14 2.97 3.45 -3.59
CA LEU A 14 1.87 4.24 -4.11
C LEU A 14 2.26 5.72 -4.07
N THR A 15 2.63 6.24 -5.23
CA THR A 15 3.09 7.63 -5.45
C THR A 15 2.28 8.26 -6.59
N SER A 16 2.66 9.46 -7.03
CA SER A 16 2.08 10.11 -8.21
C SER A 16 2.44 9.44 -9.54
N THR A 17 3.53 8.66 -9.59
CA THR A 17 4.03 7.99 -10.80
C THR A 17 3.71 6.49 -10.85
N THR A 18 3.02 5.95 -9.85
CA THR A 18 2.57 4.55 -9.84
C THR A 18 1.66 4.27 -11.03
N SER A 19 1.91 3.16 -11.73
CA SER A 19 1.11 2.76 -12.88
C SER A 19 -0.34 2.44 -12.47
N LYS A 20 -1.29 2.55 -13.41
CA LYS A 20 -2.70 2.21 -13.14
C LYS A 20 -2.89 0.74 -12.77
N GLU A 21 -2.05 -0.13 -13.32
CA GLU A 21 -2.08 -1.57 -13.07
C GLU A 21 -1.61 -1.89 -11.66
N ASP A 22 -0.47 -1.33 -11.25
CA ASP A 22 0.04 -1.46 -9.89
C ASP A 22 -0.91 -0.85 -8.86
N GLU A 23 -1.47 0.33 -9.14
CA GLU A 23 -2.43 0.97 -8.26
C GLU A 23 -3.68 0.10 -8.06
N LYS A 24 -4.15 -0.59 -9.12
CA LYS A 24 -5.27 -1.53 -9.02
C LYS A 24 -4.91 -2.74 -8.14
N LEU A 25 -3.70 -3.29 -8.26
CA LEU A 25 -3.23 -4.40 -7.43
C LEU A 25 -3.09 -3.99 -5.97
N ILE A 26 -2.49 -2.84 -5.69
CA ILE A 26 -2.34 -2.28 -4.35
C ILE A 26 -3.70 -2.10 -3.68
N TYR A 27 -4.68 -1.51 -4.36
CA TYR A 27 -6.00 -1.32 -3.77
C TYR A 27 -6.75 -2.63 -3.55
N LYS A 28 -6.57 -3.64 -4.40
CA LYS A 28 -7.12 -4.98 -4.16
C LYS A 28 -6.49 -5.64 -2.95
N ALA A 29 -5.17 -5.51 -2.78
CA ALA A 29 -4.47 -6.01 -1.60
C ALA A 29 -4.97 -5.33 -0.33
N LEU A 30 -5.11 -4.00 -0.32
CA LEU A 30 -5.63 -3.25 0.83
C LEU A 30 -7.09 -3.63 1.14
N GLU A 31 -7.95 -3.79 0.14
CA GLU A 31 -9.37 -4.06 0.36
C GLU A 31 -9.67 -5.51 0.72
N LYS A 32 -9.13 -6.45 -0.06
CA LYS A 32 -9.51 -7.86 -0.01
C LYS A 32 -8.44 -8.78 0.55
N GLY A 33 -7.22 -8.28 0.72
CA GLY A 33 -6.07 -9.13 1.05
C GLY A 33 -5.63 -10.03 -0.10
N GLU A 34 -5.98 -9.65 -1.34
CA GLU A 34 -5.49 -10.36 -2.53
C GLU A 34 -4.00 -10.04 -2.75
N GLY A 35 -3.19 -11.08 -2.99
CA GLY A 35 -1.74 -10.96 -3.24
C GLY A 35 -0.88 -10.97 -1.97
N GLU A 36 0.43 -10.76 -2.14
CA GLU A 36 1.40 -10.95 -1.06
C GLU A 36 1.96 -9.63 -0.49
N LEU A 37 1.27 -8.49 -0.69
CA LEU A 37 1.77 -7.17 -0.25
C LEU A 37 2.08 -7.15 1.26
N LYS A 38 3.36 -7.03 1.63
CA LYS A 38 3.80 -6.91 3.03
C LYS A 38 4.12 -5.48 3.44
N ILE A 39 4.76 -4.72 2.55
CA ILE A 39 5.18 -3.34 2.82
C ILE A 39 4.67 -2.42 1.71
N LEU A 40 4.01 -1.32 2.10
CA LEU A 40 3.54 -0.29 1.19
C LEU A 40 4.17 1.05 1.57
N TYR A 41 5.00 1.59 0.68
CA TYR A 41 5.46 2.96 0.79
C TYR A 41 4.44 3.90 0.17
N VAL A 42 4.20 5.02 0.83
CA VAL A 42 3.25 6.04 0.41
C VAL A 42 3.85 7.40 0.67
N THR A 43 3.58 8.35 -0.23
CA THR A 43 3.97 9.74 -0.02
C THR A 43 2.92 10.49 0.83
N PRO A 44 3.31 11.55 1.58
CA PRO A 44 2.38 12.29 2.45
C PRO A 44 1.15 12.84 1.71
N GLU A 45 1.29 13.24 0.45
CA GLU A 45 0.18 13.72 -0.35
C GLU A 45 -0.85 12.62 -0.68
N LYS A 46 -0.44 11.35 -0.78
CA LYS A 46 -1.39 10.23 -0.92
C LYS A 46 -2.19 10.05 0.36
N VAL A 47 -1.55 10.17 1.52
CA VAL A 47 -2.23 10.08 2.83
C VAL A 47 -3.19 11.25 3.03
N SER A 48 -2.75 12.48 2.76
CA SER A 48 -3.53 13.69 3.04
C SER A 48 -4.62 14.00 2.00
N LYS A 49 -4.42 13.66 0.72
CA LYS A 49 -5.32 14.09 -0.37
C LYS A 49 -6.14 12.96 -0.98
N SER A 50 -5.70 11.70 -0.89
CA SER A 50 -6.42 10.59 -1.53
C SER A 50 -7.46 9.96 -0.60
N LYS A 51 -8.71 10.41 -0.71
CA LYS A 51 -9.87 9.77 -0.03
C LYS A 51 -9.98 8.28 -0.36
N ARG A 52 -9.66 7.91 -1.60
CA ARG A 52 -9.67 6.52 -2.04
C ARG A 52 -8.67 5.68 -1.27
N PHE A 53 -7.44 6.17 -1.12
CA PHE A 53 -6.41 5.46 -0.35
C PHE A 53 -6.83 5.29 1.10
N MET A 54 -7.26 6.38 1.76
CA MET A 54 -7.69 6.34 3.16
C MET A 54 -8.84 5.36 3.39
N SER A 55 -9.86 5.37 2.52
CA SER A 55 -10.98 4.41 2.64
C SER A 55 -10.54 2.94 2.52
N LYS A 56 -9.55 2.63 1.68
CA LYS A 56 -9.02 1.26 1.55
C LYS A 56 -8.10 0.90 2.71
N LEU A 57 -7.32 1.85 3.21
CA LEU A 57 -6.48 1.66 4.39
C LEU A 57 -7.33 1.40 5.64
N GLU A 58 -8.43 2.15 5.82
CA GLU A 58 -9.41 1.90 6.89
C GLU A 58 -9.99 0.50 6.80
N LYS A 59 -10.42 0.03 5.62
CA LYS A 59 -10.89 -1.34 5.43
C LYS A 59 -9.82 -2.38 5.78
N CYS A 60 -8.58 -2.15 5.37
CA CYS A 60 -7.44 -3.00 5.71
C CYS A 60 -7.24 -3.09 7.24
N HIS A 61 -7.33 -1.95 7.93
CA HIS A 61 -7.23 -1.87 9.39
C HIS A 61 -8.39 -2.57 10.09
N HIS A 62 -9.64 -2.33 9.69
CA HIS A 62 -10.81 -3.00 10.26
C HIS A 62 -10.77 -4.52 10.05
N ALA A 63 -10.15 -4.98 8.97
CA ALA A 63 -9.92 -6.40 8.71
C ALA A 63 -8.73 -6.99 9.49
N GLY A 64 -8.07 -6.22 10.37
CA GLY A 64 -6.92 -6.67 11.16
C GLY A 64 -5.63 -6.89 10.36
N ARG A 65 -5.52 -6.31 9.17
CA ARG A 65 -4.37 -6.50 8.25
C ARG A 65 -3.41 -5.31 8.19
N LEU A 66 -3.65 -4.28 8.99
CA LEU A 66 -2.71 -3.18 9.20
C LEU A 66 -1.99 -3.37 10.54
N SER A 67 -0.72 -3.78 10.49
CA SER A 67 0.04 -4.10 11.71
C SER A 67 0.86 -2.92 12.24
N LEU A 68 1.36 -2.04 11.36
CA LEU A 68 2.30 -0.98 11.72
C LEU A 68 2.23 0.18 10.74
N ILE A 69 2.43 1.39 11.26
CA ILE A 69 2.73 2.59 10.47
C ILE A 69 4.11 3.09 10.90
N SER A 70 5.01 3.23 9.94
CA SER A 70 6.33 3.84 10.12
C SER A 70 6.36 5.17 9.37
N VAL A 71 6.97 6.19 9.98
CA VAL A 71 7.20 7.51 9.36
C VAL A 71 8.70 7.69 9.22
N ASP A 72 9.14 7.97 8.00
CA ASP A 72 10.52 8.29 7.60
C ASP A 72 10.56 9.74 7.11
#